data_AF-A0A9P0MRR9-F1
#
_entry.id   AF-A0A9P0MRR9-F1
#
_cell.length_a   1.000
_cell.length_b   1.000
_cell.length_c   1.000
_cell.angle_alpha   90.00
_cell.angle_beta   90.00
_cell.angle_gamma   90.00
#
_symmetry.space_group_name_H-M   'P 1'
#
loop_
_entity.id
_entity.type
_entity.pdbx_description
1 polymer ?
#
loop_
_entity_poly.entity_id
_entity_poly.type
_entity_poly.pdbx_seq_one_letter_code
_entity_poly.pdbx_strand_id
1 'polypeptide(L)'
;MRRHLKLLRRDISVNQMIWSDAFFEMDGHLAELIDSSWRTDQLPLDEIEVPAIELPDPEADFGRPGSEETMREIESKWRDLNLQSLSPNFSD
;
A
#
# COMPACT_ATOMS: atom_id res chain seq x y z
N MET A 1 58.56 -21.90 34.05
CA MET A 1 57.53 -21.00 34.61
C MET A 1 56.63 -20.53 33.48
N ARG A 2 55.33 -20.83 33.55
CA ARG A 2 54.35 -20.71 32.46
C ARG A 2 53.93 -19.24 32.29
N ARG A 3 54.16 -18.65 31.11
CA ARG A 3 53.62 -17.33 30.75
C ARG A 3 52.13 -17.51 30.40
N HIS A 4 51.25 -17.04 31.28
CA HIS A 4 49.81 -17.10 31.08
C HIS A 4 49.38 -15.91 30.22
N LEU A 5 48.95 -16.17 28.98
CA LEU A 5 48.25 -15.20 28.14
C LEU A 5 46.87 -14.92 28.75
N LYS A 6 46.61 -13.67 29.14
CA LYS A 6 45.24 -13.21 29.41
C LYS A 6 44.66 -12.67 28.11
N LEU A 7 43.96 -13.53 27.37
CA LEU A 7 43.00 -13.09 26.36
C LEU A 7 41.82 -12.47 27.09
N LEU A 8 41.80 -11.14 27.21
CA LEU A 8 40.58 -10.43 27.56
C LEU A 8 39.85 -10.14 26.26
N ARG A 9 39.16 -11.15 25.72
CA ARG A 9 38.13 -10.92 24.70
C ARG A 9 37.01 -10.17 25.41
N ARG A 10 36.98 -8.86 25.24
CA ARG A 10 35.83 -8.04 25.63
C ARG A 10 34.71 -8.44 24.68
N ASP A 11 33.81 -9.28 25.16
CA ASP A 11 32.53 -9.53 24.51
C ASP A 11 31.73 -8.22 24.60
N ILE A 12 31.93 -7.35 23.62
CA ILE A 12 31.02 -6.25 23.36
C ILE A 12 29.76 -6.92 22.85
N SER A 13 28.74 -6.95 23.72
CA SER A 13 27.41 -7.42 23.41
C SER A 13 26.93 -6.73 22.13
N VAL A 14 26.78 -7.51 21.07
CA VAL A 14 26.27 -7.09 19.75
C VAL A 14 24.87 -6.47 19.85
N ASN A 15 24.22 -6.57 21.02
CA ASN A 15 22.89 -6.06 21.30
C ASN A 15 22.82 -4.54 21.60
N GLN A 16 23.96 -3.83 21.69
CA GLN A 16 23.99 -2.37 21.86
C GLN A 16 24.14 -1.61 20.52
N MET A 17 24.46 -2.29 19.42
CA MET A 17 24.85 -1.65 18.15
C MET A 17 23.73 -1.61 17.08
N ILE A 18 22.50 -1.95 17.46
CA ILE A 18 21.33 -1.93 16.53
C ILE A 18 20.39 -0.76 16.85
N TRP A 19 20.49 -0.13 18.03
CA TRP A 19 19.57 0.93 18.42
C TRP A 19 20.02 2.33 18.02
N SER A 20 21.29 2.54 17.66
CA SER A 20 21.83 3.87 17.39
C SER A 20 21.39 4.49 16.05
N ASP A 21 21.13 3.69 15.02
CA ASP A 21 20.71 4.21 13.69
C ASP A 21 19.20 4.50 13.60
N ALA A 22 18.41 4.15 14.63
CA ALA A 22 16.97 4.36 14.64
C ALA A 22 16.54 5.61 15.45
N PHE A 23 17.46 6.32 16.08
CA PHE A 23 17.13 7.56 16.78
C PHE A 23 17.08 8.73 15.79
N PHE A 24 15.87 9.04 15.35
CA PHE A 24 15.59 10.26 14.59
C PHE A 24 15.84 11.48 15.49
N GLU A 25 16.77 12.36 15.09
CA GLU A 25 16.97 13.64 15.75
C GLU A 25 15.78 14.54 15.40
N MET A 26 14.81 14.62 16.31
CA MET A 26 13.67 15.52 16.16
C MET A 26 14.13 16.95 16.37
N ASP A 27 13.79 17.84 15.44
CA ASP A 27 14.08 19.27 15.56
C ASP A 27 13.47 19.83 16.87
N GLY A 28 14.34 20.31 17.77
CA GLY A 28 13.95 20.83 19.07
C GLY A 28 13.01 22.02 18.99
N HIS A 29 13.08 22.83 17.93
CA HIS A 29 12.18 23.96 17.72
C HIS A 29 10.76 23.48 17.36
N LEU A 30 10.64 22.44 16.54
CA LEU A 30 9.34 21.83 16.23
C LEU A 30 8.74 21.17 17.48
N ALA A 31 9.58 20.59 18.34
CA ALA A 31 9.12 20.01 19.60
C ALA A 31 8.56 21.05 20.58
N GLU A 32 9.09 22.28 20.55
CA GLU A 32 8.61 23.40 21.37
C GLU A 32 7.32 24.02 20.82
N LEU A 33 7.17 24.06 19.50
CA LEU A 33 6.01 24.66 18.83
C LEU A 33 4.73 23.80 18.93
N ILE A 34 4.88 22.48 18.89
CA ILE A 34 3.75 21.54 18.90
C ILE A 34 3.28 21.33 20.35
N ASP A 35 2.00 21.62 20.63
CA ASP A 35 1.40 21.35 21.94
C ASP A 35 1.06 19.86 22.14
N SER A 36 0.76 19.45 23.38
CA SER A 36 0.45 18.05 23.66
C SER A 36 -0.89 17.60 23.08
N SER A 37 -1.86 18.51 22.93
CA SER A 37 -3.17 18.22 22.33
C SER A 37 -3.06 17.86 20.85
N TRP A 38 -2.25 18.60 20.10
CA TRP A 38 -2.04 18.42 18.67
C TRP A 38 -1.26 17.15 18.37
N ARG A 39 -0.33 16.74 19.26
CA ARG A 39 0.35 15.43 19.15
C ARG A 39 -0.61 14.24 19.25
N THR A 40 -1.71 14.41 19.97
CA THR A 40 -2.70 13.34 20.20
C THR A 40 -3.94 13.49 19.32
N ASP A 41 -4.04 14.59 18.58
CA ASP A 41 -5.17 14.86 17.71
C ASP A 41 -5.17 13.86 16.55
N GLN A 42 -6.34 13.29 16.28
CA GLN A 42 -6.53 12.36 15.18
C GLN A 42 -7.54 12.96 14.22
N LEU A 43 -7.22 12.91 12.93
CA LEU A 43 -8.17 13.30 11.91
C LEU A 43 -9.43 12.42 12.02
N PRO A 44 -10.63 12.99 11.90
CA PRO A 44 -11.84 12.21 11.86
C PRO A 44 -11.82 11.26 10.66
N LEU A 45 -12.44 10.10 10.82
CA LEU A 45 -12.67 9.16 9.73
C LEU A 45 -13.89 9.63 8.92
N ASP A 46 -13.70 10.71 8.17
CA ASP A 46 -14.73 11.23 7.29
C ASP A 46 -14.81 10.40 6.00
N GLU A 47 -16.04 10.14 5.55
CA GLU A 47 -16.29 9.53 4.25
C GLU A 47 -16.02 10.55 3.15
N ILE A 48 -15.31 10.13 2.10
CA ILE A 48 -15.13 10.92 0.89
C ILE A 48 -16.10 10.43 -0.18
N GLU A 49 -16.74 11.36 -0.88
CA GLU A 49 -17.60 11.02 -2.01
C GLU A 49 -16.74 10.58 -3.20
N VAL A 50 -16.70 9.27 -3.45
CA VAL A 50 -16.06 8.70 -4.64
C VAL A 50 -17.13 8.46 -5.71
N PRO A 51 -17.00 9.04 -6.93
CA PRO A 51 -17.94 8.77 -8.01
C PRO A 51 -17.98 7.28 -8.34
N ALA A 52 -19.16 6.67 -8.27
CA ALA A 52 -19.34 5.24 -8.50
C ALA A 52 -18.87 4.78 -9.90
N ILE A 53 -18.85 5.68 -10.88
CA ILE A 53 -18.42 5.37 -12.26
C ILE A 53 -16.90 5.12 -12.37
N GLU A 54 -16.12 5.65 -11.44
CA GLU A 54 -14.66 5.48 -11.35
C GLU A 54 -14.29 4.26 -10.48
N LEU A 55 -15.28 3.57 -9.91
CA LEU A 55 -15.07 2.35 -9.15
C LEU A 55 -15.27 1.12 -10.05
N PRO A 56 -14.48 0.05 -9.85
CA PRO A 56 -14.75 -1.24 -10.46
C PRO A 56 -16.05 -1.83 -9.91
N ASP A 57 -16.69 -2.68 -10.70
CA ASP A 57 -17.92 -3.37 -10.29
C ASP A 57 -17.65 -4.28 -9.07
N PRO A 58 -18.29 -4.04 -7.92
CA PRO A 58 -18.10 -4.87 -6.73
C PRO A 58 -18.61 -6.31 -6.91
N GLU A 59 -19.47 -6.57 -7.88
CA GLU A 59 -19.99 -7.91 -8.19
C GLU A 59 -19.09 -8.67 -9.18
N ALA A 60 -18.03 -8.06 -9.70
CA ALA A 60 -17.11 -8.74 -10.60
C ALA A 60 -16.31 -9.84 -9.88
N ASP A 61 -16.40 -11.08 -10.37
CA ASP A 61 -15.60 -12.19 -9.87
C ASP A 61 -14.09 -11.87 -9.95
N PHE A 62 -13.43 -11.79 -8.80
CA PHE A 62 -11.99 -11.58 -8.69
C PHE A 62 -11.22 -12.56 -9.59
N GLY A 63 -10.40 -12.03 -10.49
CA GLY A 63 -9.56 -12.83 -11.40
C GLY A 63 -10.17 -13.08 -12.79
N ARG A 64 -11.37 -12.56 -13.10
CA ARG A 64 -11.88 -12.53 -14.47
C ARG A 64 -11.27 -11.36 -15.25
N PRO A 65 -10.90 -11.53 -16.55
CA PRO A 65 -10.49 -10.41 -17.39
C PRO A 65 -11.61 -9.37 -17.44
N GLY A 66 -11.29 -8.13 -17.03
CA GLY A 66 -12.23 -7.02 -16.94
C GLY A 66 -12.80 -6.74 -15.54
N SER A 67 -12.41 -7.49 -14.51
CA SER A 67 -12.83 -7.24 -13.12
C SER A 67 -12.20 -5.98 -12.49
N GLU A 68 -11.10 -5.49 -13.05
CA GLU A 68 -10.45 -4.23 -12.65
C GLU A 68 -10.97 -3.01 -13.42
N GLU A 69 -11.84 -3.21 -14.42
CA GLU A 69 -12.33 -2.13 -15.27
C GLU A 69 -13.40 -1.31 -14.54
N THR A 70 -13.25 0.01 -14.59
CA THR A 70 -14.28 0.92 -14.08
C THR A 70 -15.49 0.94 -15.03
N MET A 71 -16.67 1.30 -14.51
CA MET A 71 -17.87 1.46 -15.34
C MET A 71 -17.62 2.41 -16.52
N ARG A 72 -16.85 3.48 -16.29
CA ARG A 72 -16.44 4.43 -17.33
C ARG A 72 -15.65 3.78 -18.46
N GLU A 73 -14.69 2.92 -18.12
CA GLU A 73 -13.85 2.23 -19.10
C GLU A 73 -14.63 1.21 -19.91
N ILE A 74 -15.57 0.51 -19.28
CA ILE A 74 -16.44 -0.48 -19.92
C ILE A 74 -17.29 0.18 -21.01
N GLU A 75 -17.90 1.34 -20.71
CA GLU A 75 -18.73 2.08 -21.66
C GLU A 75 -17.93 2.65 -22.83
N SER A 76 -16.66 3.01 -22.61
CA SER A 76 -15.80 3.52 -23.68
C SER A 76 -15.33 2.44 -24.66
N LYS A 77 -15.51 1.15 -24.34
CA LYS A 77 -15.09 0.04 -25.21
C LYS A 77 -16.15 -0.28 -26.24
N TRP A 78 -15.76 -0.25 -27.50
CA TRP A 78 -16.58 -0.70 -28.61
C TRP A 78 -16.58 -2.24 -28.63
N ARG A 79 -17.64 -2.85 -28.09
CA ARG A 79 -17.77 -4.32 -28.01
C ARG A 79 -18.62 -4.92 -29.14
N ASP A 80 -19.20 -4.09 -30.00
CA ASP A 80 -20.01 -4.58 -31.12
C ASP A 80 -19.13 -4.99 -32.31
N LEU A 81 -19.06 -6.30 -32.54
CA LEU A 81 -18.29 -6.92 -33.62
C LEU A 81 -19.18 -7.37 -34.80
N ASN A 82 -20.49 -7.14 -34.77
CA ASN A 82 -21.47 -7.57 -35.78
C ASN A 82 -21.30 -9.02 -36.30
N LEU A 83 -20.91 -9.95 -35.41
CA LEU A 83 -20.65 -11.36 -35.76
C LEU A 83 -21.90 -12.12 -36.20
N GLN A 84 -23.09 -11.56 -35.95
CA GLN A 84 -24.38 -12.09 -36.41
C GLN A 84 -24.45 -12.17 -37.94
N SER A 85 -23.72 -11.31 -38.65
CA SER A 85 -23.64 -11.34 -40.11
C SER A 85 -22.89 -12.56 -40.66
N LEU A 86 -22.09 -13.24 -39.82
CA LEU A 86 -21.23 -14.36 -40.22
C LEU A 86 -21.89 -15.72 -40.03
N SER A 87 -23.04 -15.82 -39.36
CA SER A 87 -23.78 -17.08 -39.31
C SER A 87 -24.54 -17.25 -40.63
N PRO A 88 -24.17 -18.20 -41.52
CA PRO A 88 -25.08 -18.59 -42.57
C PRO A 88 -26.34 -19.10 -41.88
N ASN A 89 -27.49 -18.53 -42.25
CA ASN A 89 -28.79 -19.07 -41.88
C ASN A 89 -28.83 -20.52 -42.40
N PHE A 90 -28.54 -21.48 -41.52
CA PHE A 90 -28.91 -22.87 -41.73
C PHE A 90 -30.42 -22.95 -41.55
N SER A 91 -31.14 -22.42 -42.53
CA SER A 91 -32.57 -22.66 -42.68
C SER A 91 -32.73 -24.07 -43.24
N ASP A 92 -33.40 -24.94 -42.48
CA ASP A 92 -33.90 -26.25 -42.93
C ASP A 92 -34.77 -26.14 -44.20
#